data_AF-A0A971XFS6-F1
#
_entry.id   AF-A0A971XFS6-F1
#
_cell.length_a   1.000
_cell.length_b   1.000
_cell.length_c   1.000
_cell.angle_alpha   90.00
_cell.angle_beta   90.00
_cell.angle_gamma   90.00
#
_symmetry.space_group_name_H-M   'P 1'
#
loop_
_entity.id
_entity.type
_entity.pdbx_description
1 polymer ?
#
loop_
_entity_poly.entity_id
_entity_poly.type
_entity_poly.pdbx_seq_one_letter_code
_entity_poly.pdbx_strand_id
1 'polypeptide(L)' 'MEKKYESLTIFEFQQRFPDDEACMEYLSQLKWGKGYVCSRCGNTKYCKGKK' A
#
# COMPACT_ATOMS: atom_id res chain seq x y z
N MET A 1 -15.50 -19.04 -11.92
CA MET A 1 -15.95 -17.72 -11.42
C MET A 1 -14.73 -16.80 -11.48
N GLU A 2 -14.62 -16.06 -12.57
CA GLU A 2 -13.41 -15.32 -12.94
C GLU A 2 -13.45 -13.96 -12.23
N LYS A 3 -12.52 -13.73 -11.29
CA LYS A 3 -12.40 -12.42 -10.63
C LYS A 3 -11.88 -11.41 -11.65
N LYS A 4 -12.80 -10.69 -12.29
CA LYS A 4 -12.53 -9.56 -13.17
C LYS A 4 -11.95 -8.45 -12.30
N TYR A 5 -10.63 -8.31 -12.30
CA TYR A 5 -9.98 -7.15 -11.70
C TYR A 5 -10.35 -5.95 -12.58
N GLU A 6 -11.11 -5.00 -12.03
CA GLU A 6 -11.26 -3.69 -12.64
C GLU A 6 -9.89 -3.01 -12.55
N SER A 7 -9.08 -3.21 -13.59
CA SER A 7 -7.79 -2.56 -13.74
C SER A 7 -8.00 -1.09 -14.05
N LEU A 8 -7.39 -0.22 -13.26
CA LEU A 8 -7.27 1.21 -13.59
C LEU A 8 -6.65 1.37 -14.98
N THR A 9 -7.16 2.33 -15.75
CA THR A 9 -6.44 2.75 -16.97
C THR A 9 -5.10 3.38 -16.57
N ILE A 10 -4.11 3.37 -17.48
CA ILE A 10 -2.79 3.98 -17.22
C ILE A 10 -2.94 5.45 -16.83
N PHE A 11 -3.88 6.18 -17.44
CA PHE A 11 -4.14 7.58 -17.15
C PHE A 11 -4.69 7.80 -15.73
N GLU A 12 -5.64 6.96 -15.30
CA GLU A 12 -6.14 7.03 -13.92
C GLU A 12 -5.09 6.61 -12.89
N PHE A 13 -4.22 5.66 -13.24
CA PHE A 13 -3.09 5.30 -12.39
C PHE A 13 -2.13 6.47 -12.20
N GLN A 14 -1.79 7.19 -13.28
CA GLN A 14 -0.92 8.36 -13.21
C GLN A 14 -1.55 9.54 -12.46
N GLN A 15 -2.87 9.75 -12.58
CA GLN A 15 -3.56 10.76 -11.76
C GLN A 15 -3.55 10.41 -10.28
N ARG A 16 -3.70 9.12 -9.95
CA ARG A 16 -3.74 8.64 -8.57
C ARG A 16 -2.36 8.55 -7.92
N PHE A 17 -1.33 8.27 -8.72
CA PHE A 17 0.06 8.13 -8.31
C PHE A 17 0.96 9.00 -9.19
N PRO A 18 0.93 10.33 -9.00
CA PRO A 18 1.73 11.25 -9.81
C PRO A 18 3.23 11.11 -9.55
N ASP A 19 3.61 10.61 -8.37
CA ASP A 19 4.99 10.44 -7.93
C ASP A 19 5.16 9.17 -7.07
N ASP A 20 6.42 8.79 -6.85
CA ASP A 20 6.78 7.61 -6.07
C ASP A 20 6.37 7.74 -4.60
N GLU A 21 6.39 8.95 -4.03
CA GLU A 21 6.02 9.20 -2.64
C GLU A 21 4.52 8.94 -2.42
N ALA A 22 3.66 9.44 -3.29
CA ALA A 22 2.22 9.20 -3.28
C ALA A 22 1.88 7.70 -3.43
N CYS A 23 2.61 6.99 -4.30
CA CYS A 23 2.50 5.54 -4.45
C CYS A 23 2.88 4.81 -3.15
N MET A 24 4.03 5.15 -2.59
CA MET A 24 4.55 4.53 -1.38
C MET A 24 3.67 4.82 -0.15
N GLU A 25 3.15 6.04 -0.03
CA GLU A 25 2.19 6.40 1.02
C GLU A 25 0.91 5.56 0.90
N TYR A 26 0.34 5.46 -0.30
CA TYR A 26 -0.86 4.64 -0.53
C TYR A 26 -0.62 3.16 -0.18
N LEU A 27 0.51 2.60 -0.62
CA LEU A 27 0.88 1.23 -0.28
C LEU A 27 1.06 1.05 1.23
N SER A 28 1.64 2.03 1.91
CA SER A 28 1.82 2.01 3.36
C SER A 28 0.50 2.02 4.10
N GLN A 29 -0.46 2.84 3.67
CA GLN A 29 -1.80 2.90 4.24
C GLN A 29 -2.59 1.60 3.96
N LEU A 30 -2.50 1.07 2.74
CA LEU A 30 -3.14 -0.19 2.38
C LEU A 30 -2.62 -1.36 3.25
N LYS A 31 -1.30 -1.38 3.49
CA LYS A 31 -0.63 -2.46 4.20
C LYS A 31 -0.73 -2.35 5.72
N TRP A 32 -0.64 -1.14 6.26
CA TRP A 32 -0.50 -0.89 7.71
C TRP A 32 -1.46 0.17 8.26
N GLY A 33 -2.42 0.67 7.48
CA GLY A 33 -3.39 1.68 7.94
C GLY A 33 -4.31 1.19 9.07
N LYS A 34 -4.51 -0.13 9.19
CA LYS A 34 -5.21 -0.76 10.33
C LYS A 34 -4.27 -1.15 11.49
N GLY A 35 -3.01 -0.74 11.42
CA GLY A 35 -1.93 -1.17 12.31
C GLY A 35 -0.96 -2.14 11.64
N TYR A 36 0.27 -2.16 12.14
CA TYR A 36 1.28 -3.14 11.76
C TYR A 36 1.06 -4.45 12.51
N VAL A 37 1.07 -5.58 11.80
CA VAL A 37 1.10 -6.93 12.37
C VAL A 37 2.13 -7.76 11.62
N CYS A 38 3.09 -8.33 12.32
CA CYS A 38 4.06 -9.23 11.72
C CYS A 38 3.40 -10.55 11.31
N SER A 39 3.43 -10.91 10.03
CA SER A 39 2.84 -12.16 9.51
C SER A 39 3.50 -13.43 10.07
N ARG A 40 4.72 -13.33 10.62
CA ARG A 40 5.46 -14.47 11.19
C ARG A 40 5.20 -14.69 12.68
N CYS A 41 5.01 -13.64 13.46
CA CYS A 41 4.91 -13.73 14.93
C CYS A 41 3.73 -12.98 15.56
N GLY A 42 2.93 -12.25 14.77
CA GLY A 42 1.75 -11.51 15.26
C GLY A 42 2.05 -10.24 16.07
N ASN A 43 3.32 -9.91 16.30
CA ASN A 43 3.68 -8.71 17.06
C ASN A 43 3.35 -7.42 16.29
N THR A 44 2.98 -6.37 17.03
CA THR A 44 2.59 -5.06 16.50
C THR A 44 3.68 -4.00 16.63
N LYS A 45 4.84 -4.34 17.21
CA LYS A 45 5.96 -3.40 17.35
C LYS A 45 6.66 -3.20 16.01
N TYR A 46 6.89 -1.94 15.64
CA TYR A 46 7.67 -1.53 14.48
C TYR A 46 8.61 -0.39 14.86
N CYS A 47 9.71 -0.25 14.12
CA CYS A 47 10.63 0.89 14.25
C CYS A 47 10.37 1.87 13.10
N LYS A 48 10.55 3.18 13.35
CA LYS A 48 10.53 4.17 12.27
C LYS A 48 11.70 3.88 11.33
N GLY A 49 11.42 3.66 10.04
CA GLY A 49 12.46 3.58 9.01
C GLY A 49 13.28 4.86 8.98
N LYS A 50 14.58 4.78 8.72
CA LYS A 50 15.42 5.97 8.54
C LYS A 50 15.04 6.64 7.21
N LYS A 51 14.89 7.96 7.23
CA LYS A 51 14.80 8.81 6.02
C LYS A 51 16.13 8.80 5.29
#